data_AF-A0A2S3U2J4-F1
#
_entry.id   AF-A0A2S3U2J4-F1
#
_cell.length_a   1.000
_cell.length_b   1.000
_cell.length_c   1.000
_cell.angle_alpha   90.00
_cell.angle_beta   90.00
_cell.angle_gamma   90.00
#
_symmetry.space_group_name_H-M   'P 1'
#
loop_
_entity.id
_entity.type
_entity.pdbx_description
1 polymer ?
#
loop_
_entity_poly.entity_id
_entity_poly.type
_entity_poly.pdbx_seq_one_letter_code
_entity_poly.pdbx_strand_id
1 'polypeptide(L)'
;MCDLIKPSGHIASITENHRPINLKKLTKKRGTFAWEWMYAKSYYGTDDLQSQHDILNQIAAWLDQGLISSTLTKALTPINAANLRLAHQLVESQHMIGKVVVRGWD
;
A
#
# COMPACT_ATOMS: atom_id res chain seq x y z
N MET A 1 9.61 12.96 -12.84
CA MET A 1 8.27 12.95 -12.20
C MET A 1 7.24 13.63 -13.09
N CYS A 2 7.41 14.91 -13.43
CA CYS A 2 6.37 15.65 -14.15
C CYS A 2 6.38 15.46 -15.68
N ASP A 3 7.37 14.79 -16.25
CA ASP A 3 7.47 14.63 -17.72
C ASP A 3 6.44 13.64 -18.27
N LEU A 4 6.17 12.55 -17.53
CA LEU A 4 5.24 11.49 -17.93
C LEU A 4 3.77 11.83 -17.67
N ILE A 5 3.48 12.62 -16.63
CA ILE A 5 2.09 12.91 -16.28
C ILE A 5 1.43 13.84 -17.30
N LYS A 6 0.15 13.61 -17.62
CA LYS A 6 -0.63 14.55 -18.45
C LYS A 6 -0.86 15.88 -17.73
N PRO A 7 -1.12 17.00 -18.44
CA PRO A 7 -1.62 18.21 -17.82
C PRO A 7 -2.86 17.92 -16.96
N SER A 8 -2.92 18.52 -15.76
CA SER A 8 -3.95 18.28 -14.72
C SER A 8 -4.00 16.86 -14.17
N GLY A 9 -2.93 16.08 -14.30
CA GLY A 9 -2.86 14.75 -13.70
C GLY A 9 -2.56 14.77 -12.20
N HIS A 10 -2.75 13.62 -11.56
CA HIS A 10 -2.53 13.38 -10.15
C HIS A 10 -1.36 12.40 -9.93
N ILE A 11 -0.51 12.72 -8.96
CA ILE A 11 0.56 11.84 -8.47
C ILE A 11 0.27 11.55 -7.00
N ALA A 12 0.33 10.28 -6.61
CA ALA A 12 0.25 9.85 -5.22
C ALA A 12 1.54 9.13 -4.82
N SER A 13 1.96 9.29 -3.57
CA SER A 13 3.04 8.49 -2.97
C SER A 13 2.58 7.86 -1.66
N ILE A 14 2.94 6.60 -1.44
CA ILE A 14 2.70 5.84 -0.20
C ILE A 14 3.94 5.74 0.69
N THR A 15 5.11 6.16 0.19
CA THR A 15 6.38 6.14 0.92
C THR A 15 6.92 7.55 1.04
N GLU A 16 7.47 7.87 2.20
CA GLU A 16 8.22 9.10 2.42
C GLU A 16 9.44 9.17 1.49
N ASN A 17 9.91 10.40 1.22
CA ASN A 17 11.08 10.58 0.36
C ASN A 17 12.33 10.81 1.20
N HIS A 18 13.43 10.18 0.77
CA HIS A 18 14.76 10.47 1.33
C HIS A 18 15.26 11.89 1.01
N ARG A 19 14.66 12.57 0.04
CA ARG A 19 15.02 13.93 -0.39
C ARG A 19 13.76 14.76 -0.61
N PRO A 20 13.79 16.09 -0.40
CA PRO A 20 12.63 16.94 -0.64
C PRO A 20 12.07 16.81 -2.06
N ILE A 21 10.75 16.70 -2.20
CA ILE A 21 10.08 16.77 -3.50
C ILE A 21 10.08 18.22 -3.98
N ASN A 22 10.59 18.47 -5.19
CA ASN A 22 10.47 19.77 -5.84
C ASN A 22 9.10 19.92 -6.53
N LEU A 23 8.09 20.36 -5.77
CA LEU A 23 6.72 20.58 -6.24
C LEU A 23 6.62 21.67 -7.32
N LYS A 24 7.60 22.58 -7.44
CA LYS A 24 7.62 23.61 -8.50
C LYS A 24 7.57 22.98 -9.90
N LYS A 25 8.06 21.74 -10.05
CA LYS A 25 8.02 21.00 -11.32
C LYS A 25 6.59 20.69 -11.81
N LEU A 26 5.58 20.72 -10.92
CA LEU A 26 4.18 20.44 -11.27
C LEU A 26 3.45 21.64 -11.87
N THR A 27 3.99 22.86 -11.70
CA THR A 27 3.32 24.12 -12.05
C THR A 27 2.90 24.19 -13.52
N LYS A 28 3.83 23.93 -14.45
CA LYS A 28 3.57 23.97 -15.90
C LYS A 28 2.47 23.01 -16.35
N LYS A 29 2.25 21.92 -15.62
CA LYS A 29 1.22 20.92 -15.92
C LYS A 29 0.01 21.05 -15.01
N ARG A 30 -0.06 22.04 -14.10
CA ARG A 30 -1.11 22.12 -13.08
C ARG A 30 -1.32 20.76 -12.38
N GLY A 31 -0.23 20.08 -12.05
CA GLY A 31 -0.26 18.73 -11.51
C GLY A 31 -0.60 18.72 -10.02
N THR A 32 -1.38 17.74 -9.58
CA THR A 32 -1.70 17.50 -8.17
C THR A 32 -0.74 16.46 -7.60
N PHE A 33 -0.29 16.68 -6.37
CA PHE A 33 0.44 15.69 -5.60
C PHE A 33 -0.29 15.42 -4.29
N ALA A 34 -0.47 14.15 -3.95
CA ALA A 34 -1.11 13.70 -2.72
C ALA A 34 -0.22 12.70 -1.99
N TRP A 35 -0.26 12.76 -0.68
CA TRP A 35 0.25 11.72 0.19
C TRP A 35 -0.87 10.74 0.48
N GLU A 36 -0.62 9.46 0.27
CA GLU A 36 -1.54 8.41 0.69
C GLU A 36 -0.94 7.69 1.89
N TRP A 37 -1.58 7.85 3.05
CA TRP A 37 -1.21 7.20 4.29
C TRP A 37 -2.45 6.53 4.85
N MET A 38 -2.55 5.21 4.63
CA MET A 38 -3.75 4.42 4.94
C MET A 38 -4.20 4.48 6.41
N TYR A 39 -3.34 4.91 7.34
CA TYR A 39 -3.68 5.08 8.75
C TYR A 39 -4.34 6.42 9.07
N ALA A 40 -4.33 7.41 8.18
CA ALA A 40 -4.83 8.76 8.48
C ALA A 40 -6.26 8.75 9.06
N LYS A 41 -7.15 7.98 8.44
CA LYS A 41 -8.56 7.90 8.86
C LYS A 41 -8.72 7.31 10.26
N SER A 42 -8.07 6.17 10.51
CA SER A 42 -8.14 5.46 11.80
C SER A 42 -7.38 6.19 12.90
N TYR A 43 -6.29 6.89 12.55
CA TYR A 43 -5.45 7.62 13.50
C TYR A 43 -6.13 8.90 13.98
N TYR A 44 -6.75 9.65 13.07
CA TYR A 44 -7.44 10.91 13.40
C TYR A 44 -8.94 10.75 13.67
N GLY A 45 -9.51 9.57 13.44
CA GLY A 45 -10.94 9.32 13.61
C GLY A 45 -11.79 10.18 12.66
N THR A 46 -11.43 10.21 11.37
CA THR A 46 -12.14 11.03 10.39
C THR A 46 -13.57 10.51 10.16
N ASP A 47 -14.49 11.42 9.83
CA ASP A 47 -15.91 11.08 9.59
C ASP A 47 -16.12 10.01 8.51
N ASP A 48 -15.16 9.88 7.59
CA ASP A 48 -15.17 8.93 6.47
C ASP A 48 -14.43 7.62 6.75
N LEU A 49 -14.10 7.29 8.02
CA LEU A 49 -13.43 6.03 8.40
C LEU A 49 -14.14 4.79 7.86
N GLN A 50 -15.48 4.80 7.83
CA GLN A 50 -16.33 3.72 7.31
C GLN A 50 -15.94 3.27 5.89
N SER A 51 -15.41 4.18 5.07
CA SER A 51 -14.98 3.84 3.71
C SER A 51 -13.94 2.72 3.64
N GLN A 52 -13.11 2.53 4.69
CA GLN A 52 -12.17 1.41 4.73
C GLN A 52 -12.87 0.05 4.81
N HIS A 53 -13.95 -0.04 5.59
CA HIS A 53 -14.79 -1.24 5.66
C HIS A 53 -15.44 -1.53 4.30
N ASP A 54 -16.03 -0.50 3.68
CA ASP A 54 -16.73 -0.64 2.41
C ASP A 54 -15.79 -1.12 1.29
N ILE A 55 -14.57 -0.57 1.24
CA ILE A 55 -13.53 -0.99 0.28
C ILE A 55 -13.11 -2.44 0.51
N LEU A 56 -12.91 -2.86 1.77
CA LEU A 56 -12.52 -4.24 2.09
C LEU A 56 -13.61 -5.26 1.72
N ASN A 57 -14.89 -4.92 1.93
CA ASN A 57 -16.01 -5.75 1.47
C ASN A 57 -16.04 -5.88 -0.05
N GLN A 58 -15.78 -4.78 -0.76
CA GLN A 58 -15.71 -4.79 -2.22
C GLN A 58 -14.58 -5.70 -2.74
N ILE A 59 -13.41 -5.64 -2.09
CA ILE A 59 -12.27 -6.52 -2.40
C ILE A 59 -12.64 -8.00 -2.17
N ALA A 60 -13.32 -8.32 -1.07
CA ALA A 60 -13.78 -9.68 -0.79
C ALA A 60 -14.72 -10.19 -1.89
N ALA A 61 -15.72 -9.39 -2.28
CA ALA A 61 -16.63 -9.74 -3.36
C ALA A 61 -15.91 -9.95 -4.70
N TRP A 62 -14.91 -9.13 -5.03
CA TRP A 62 -14.11 -9.30 -6.24
C TRP A 62 -13.21 -10.54 -6.20
N LEU A 63 -12.72 -10.95 -5.03
CA LEU A 63 -11.99 -12.21 -4.86
C LEU A 63 -12.92 -13.41 -5.10
N ASP A 64 -14.11 -13.41 -4.50
CA ASP A 64 -15.09 -14.50 -4.65
C ASP A 64 -15.58 -14.64 -6.10
N GLN A 65 -15.69 -13.51 -6.82
CA GLN A 65 -16.05 -13.47 -8.25
C GLN A 65 -14.87 -13.82 -9.18
N GLY A 66 -13.64 -13.94 -8.66
CA GLY A 66 -12.43 -14.17 -9.46
C GLY A 66 -12.00 -12.98 -10.31
N LEU A 67 -12.49 -11.76 -10.04
CA LEU A 67 -12.08 -10.54 -10.75
C LEU A 67 -10.66 -10.11 -10.37
N ILE A 68 -10.22 -10.47 -9.16
CA ILE A 68 -8.85 -10.28 -8.67
C ILE A 68 -8.34 -11.57 -8.04
N SER A 69 -7.03 -11.66 -7.85
CA SER A 69 -6.38 -12.83 -7.25
C SER A 69 -5.48 -12.42 -6.09
N SER A 70 -5.26 -13.35 -5.16
CA SER A 70 -4.33 -13.15 -4.05
C SER A 70 -2.92 -12.87 -4.54
N THR A 71 -2.21 -11.99 -3.83
CA THR A 71 -0.80 -11.66 -4.07
C THR A 71 0.16 -12.46 -3.18
N LEU A 72 -0.35 -13.47 -2.46
CA LEU A 72 0.46 -14.39 -1.65
C LEU A 72 1.49 -15.12 -2.53
N THR A 73 2.77 -15.02 -2.18
CA THR A 73 3.86 -15.74 -2.87
C THR A 73 4.72 -16.55 -1.91
N LYS A 74 4.71 -16.24 -0.61
CA LYS A 74 5.43 -16.98 0.43
C LYS A 74 4.54 -17.18 1.67
N ALA A 75 4.57 -18.37 2.24
CA ALA A 75 3.86 -18.70 3.47
C ALA A 75 4.83 -19.32 4.50
N LEU A 76 4.79 -18.84 5.74
CA LEU A 76 5.55 -19.35 6.89
C LEU A 76 4.57 -19.83 7.97
N THR A 77 4.97 -20.83 8.75
CA THR A 77 4.15 -21.42 9.82
C THR A 77 5.06 -22.07 10.89
N PRO A 78 4.68 -22.04 12.19
CA PRO A 78 3.56 -21.30 12.78
C PRO A 78 3.86 -19.79 12.94
N ILE A 79 2.92 -19.04 13.49
CA ILE A 79 3.14 -17.68 13.98
C ILE A 79 4.00 -17.78 15.24
N ASN A 80 5.29 -17.49 15.08
CA ASN A 80 6.25 -17.41 16.17
C ASN A 80 7.30 -16.33 15.86
N ALA A 81 8.12 -15.99 16.87
CA ALA A 81 9.14 -14.95 16.73
C ALA A 81 10.21 -15.27 15.67
N ALA A 82 10.53 -16.54 15.45
CA ALA A 82 11.51 -16.94 14.44
C ALA A 82 10.99 -16.67 13.02
N ASN A 83 9.76 -17.09 12.73
CA ASN A 83 9.11 -16.89 11.44
C ASN A 83 8.78 -15.41 11.17
N LEU A 84 8.45 -14.63 12.20
CA LEU A 84 8.30 -13.19 12.06
C LEU A 84 9.62 -12.51 11.68
N ARG A 85 10.75 -12.87 12.32
CA ARG A 85 12.07 -12.33 11.94
C ARG A 85 12.44 -12.71 10.51
N LEU A 86 12.16 -13.94 10.08
CA LEU A 86 12.38 -14.37 8.71
C LEU A 86 11.50 -13.58 7.72
N ALA A 87 10.21 -13.37 8.03
CA ALA A 87 9.33 -12.56 7.21
C ALA A 87 9.83 -11.10 7.07
N HIS A 88 10.33 -10.52 8.17
CA HIS A 88 10.96 -9.19 8.17
C HIS A 88 12.17 -9.14 7.23
N GLN A 89 13.12 -10.07 7.38
CA GLN A 89 14.30 -10.13 6.52
C GLN A 89 13.94 -10.22 5.03
N LEU A 90 12.90 -10.97 4.68
CA LEU A 90 12.40 -11.04 3.31
C LEU A 90 11.92 -9.68 2.80
N VAL A 91 11.10 -8.96 3.58
CA VAL A 91 10.57 -7.64 3.18
C VAL A 91 11.68 -6.59 3.11
N GLU A 92 12.56 -6.56 4.12
CA GLU A 92 13.69 -5.61 4.22
C GLU A 92 14.72 -5.80 3.09
N SER A 93 14.79 -7.01 2.51
CA SER A 93 15.65 -7.27 1.35
C SER A 93 15.25 -6.49 0.10
N GLN A 94 14.02 -5.98 -0.01
CA GLN A 94 13.46 -5.27 -1.18
C GLN A 94 13.40 -6.09 -2.49
N HIS A 95 13.64 -7.40 -2.44
CA HIS A 95 13.57 -8.29 -3.61
C HIS A 95 12.28 -9.13 -3.68
N MET A 96 11.30 -8.81 -2.84
CA MET A 96 10.03 -9.53 -2.83
C MET A 96 9.14 -9.17 -4.01
N ILE A 97 8.57 -10.21 -4.63
CA ILE A 97 7.42 -10.11 -5.53
C ILE A 97 6.22 -10.69 -4.78
N GLY A 98 5.13 -9.91 -4.66
CA GLY A 98 3.94 -10.31 -3.90
C GLY A 98 4.06 -10.14 -2.39
N LYS A 99 3.43 -11.02 -1.62
CA LYS A 99 3.31 -10.93 -0.15
C LYS A 99 3.79 -12.21 0.55
N VAL A 100 4.46 -12.02 1.69
CA VAL A 100 4.74 -13.08 2.67
C VAL A 100 3.63 -13.07 3.74
N VAL A 101 3.15 -14.24 4.12
CA VAL A 101 2.16 -14.44 5.20
C VAL A 101 2.73 -15.42 6.22
N VAL A 102 2.60 -15.11 7.50
CA VAL A 102 2.86 -16.04 8.61
C VAL A 102 1.51 -16.48 9.17
N ARG A 103 1.29 -17.79 9.31
CA ARG A 103 -0.02 -18.34 9.69
C ARG A 103 0.08 -19.57 10.59
N GLY A 104 -1.05 -19.89 11.25
CA GLY A 104 -1.17 -20.97 12.22
C GLY A 104 -0.69 -20.51 13.60
N TRP A 105 -1.52 -20.69 14.62
CA TRP A 105 -1.12 -20.48 16.01
C TRP A 105 -0.84 -21.86 16.60
N ASP A 106 0.35 -22.04 17.16
CA ASP A 106 0.69 -23.17 18.03
C ASP A 106 0.61 -22.72 19.50
#